data_AF-A0A670ZVJ3-F1
#
_entry.id   AF-A0A670ZVJ3-F1
#
_cell.length_a   1.000
_cell.length_b   1.000
_cell.length_c   1.000
_cell.angle_alpha   90.00
_cell.angle_beta   90.00
_cell.angle_gamma   90.00
#
_symmetry.space_group_name_H-M   'P 1'
#
loop_
_entity.id
_entity.type
_entity.pdbx_description
1 polymer ?
#
loop_
_entity_poly.entity_id
_entity_poly.type
_entity_poly.pdbx_seq_one_letter_code
_entity_poly.pdbx_strand_id
1 'polypeptide(L)'
;LENCNQLQRKLLKANKVNSNLLSSNIRPTIPLQCIRGFIELSLEDTGKKIMIDMNDECQMDIAKTVVKEILQHIDLIFRQNHTELVWHEGSLRDFHIGLDQQIKMVETWGNAELEQVITSPRNRKLQLTRLRIKRYFQRLSDFLKNKKYSLCAWEIVKIQIEPCFQLINHYIQRIPSKLGYLVL
;
A
#
# COMPACT_ATOMS: atom_id res chain seq x y z
N LEU A 1 14.52 7.48 -22.14
CA LEU A 1 14.52 6.35 -21.17
C LEU A 1 14.84 6.91 -19.79
N GLU A 2 13.90 6.81 -18.85
CA GLU A 2 14.10 7.25 -17.47
C GLU A 2 14.99 6.25 -16.72
N ASN A 3 15.99 6.71 -15.96
CA ASN A 3 16.90 5.84 -15.19
C ASN A 3 16.19 5.34 -13.90
N CYS A 4 16.43 4.09 -13.49
CA CYS A 4 15.86 3.46 -12.27
C CYS A 4 15.95 4.36 -11.03
N ASN A 5 17.06 5.07 -10.84
CA ASN A 5 17.24 5.99 -9.70
C ASN A 5 16.26 7.17 -9.74
N GLN A 6 15.96 7.67 -10.93
CA GLN A 6 15.03 8.77 -11.14
C GLN A 6 13.59 8.29 -10.89
N LEU A 7 13.23 7.12 -11.41
CA LEU A 7 11.93 6.51 -11.18
C LEU A 7 11.70 6.19 -9.70
N GLN A 8 12.70 5.62 -9.02
CA GLN A 8 12.64 5.35 -7.58
C GLN A 8 12.39 6.63 -6.78
N ARG A 9 13.09 7.73 -7.09
CA ARG A 9 12.86 9.04 -6.45
C ARG A 9 11.45 9.57 -6.73
N LYS A 10 10.95 9.42 -7.97
CA LYS A 10 9.57 9.80 -8.32
C LYS A 10 8.55 8.97 -7.52
N LEU A 11 8.77 7.66 -7.40
CA LEU A 11 7.91 6.77 -6.62
C LEU A 11 7.89 7.13 -5.13
N LEU A 12 9.05 7.40 -4.52
CA LEU A 12 9.12 7.88 -3.13
C LEU A 12 8.39 9.22 -2.96
N LYS A 13 8.54 10.14 -3.92
CA LYS A 13 7.85 11.44 -3.90
C LYS A 13 6.33 11.25 -4.02
N ALA A 14 5.86 10.44 -4.98
CA ALA A 14 4.45 10.15 -5.17
C ALA A 14 3.85 9.49 -3.91
N ASN A 15 4.55 8.51 -3.33
CA ASN A 15 4.14 7.85 -2.11
C ASN A 15 4.01 8.84 -0.94
N LYS A 16 4.96 9.78 -0.81
CA LYS A 16 4.91 10.84 0.21
C LYS A 16 3.72 11.77 0.00
N VAL A 17 3.43 12.17 -1.23
CA VAL A 17 2.26 13.02 -1.54
C VAL A 17 0.96 12.31 -1.16
N ASN A 18 0.79 11.05 -1.57
CA ASN A 18 -0.38 10.26 -1.24
C ASN A 18 -0.52 10.04 0.28
N SER A 19 0.58 9.71 0.96
CA SER A 19 0.61 9.57 2.42
C SER A 19 0.18 10.87 3.11
N ASN A 20 0.70 12.02 2.66
CA ASN A 20 0.35 13.31 3.23
C ASN A 20 -1.13 13.64 3.05
N LEU A 21 -1.71 13.33 1.88
CA LEU A 21 -3.15 13.50 1.64
C LEU A 21 -3.99 12.64 2.58
N LEU A 22 -3.58 11.40 2.87
CA LEU A 22 -4.26 10.59 3.87
C LEU A 22 -4.12 11.20 5.27
N SER A 23 -2.88 11.48 5.71
CA SER A 23 -2.60 11.96 7.07
C SER A 23 -3.23 13.31 7.36
N SER A 24 -3.31 14.22 6.38
CA SER A 24 -4.02 15.51 6.54
C SER A 24 -5.53 15.34 6.75
N ASN A 25 -6.08 14.18 6.37
CA ASN A 25 -7.49 13.84 6.54
C ASN A 25 -7.72 12.90 7.74
N ILE A 26 -6.70 12.59 8.55
CA ILE A 26 -6.84 11.86 9.82
C ILE A 26 -7.04 12.86 10.96
N ARG A 27 -8.01 12.61 11.84
CA ARG A 27 -8.17 13.45 13.04
C ARG A 27 -6.99 13.27 13.99
N PRO A 28 -6.49 14.35 14.63
CA PRO A 28 -5.38 14.25 15.59
C PRO A 28 -5.66 13.34 16.78
N THR A 29 -6.93 13.19 17.14
CA THR A 29 -7.39 12.36 18.26
C THR A 29 -8.56 11.49 17.85
N ILE A 30 -8.53 10.22 18.26
CA ILE A 30 -9.66 9.31 18.11
C ILE A 30 -10.75 9.73 19.11
N PRO A 31 -11.98 10.05 18.67
CA PRO A 31 -13.06 10.37 19.59
C PRO A 31 -13.34 9.21 20.56
N LEU A 32 -13.70 9.50 21.82
CA LEU A 32 -13.90 8.48 22.86
C LEU A 32 -14.89 7.39 22.42
N GLN A 33 -15.96 7.78 21.72
CA GLN A 33 -16.97 6.86 21.19
C GLN A 33 -16.42 5.87 20.14
N CYS A 34 -15.26 6.18 19.53
CA CYS A 34 -14.62 5.34 18.53
C CYS A 34 -13.60 4.35 19.14
N ILE A 35 -13.19 4.53 20.40
CA ILE A 35 -12.12 3.73 21.04
C ILE A 35 -12.45 2.23 21.03
N ARG A 36 -13.70 1.85 21.30
CA ARG A 36 -14.10 0.43 21.27
C ARG A 36 -13.84 -0.20 19.90
N GLY A 37 -14.22 0.49 18.82
CA GLY A 37 -13.95 0.02 17.46
C GLY A 37 -12.46 -0.04 17.15
N PHE A 38 -11.68 0.90 17.70
CA PHE A 38 -10.23 0.90 17.55
C PHE A 38 -9.62 -0.36 18.17
N ILE A 39 -10.02 -0.73 19.39
CA ILE A 39 -9.55 -1.96 20.06
C ILE A 39 -9.97 -3.22 19.27
N GLU A 40 -11.21 -3.26 18.77
CA GLU A 40 -11.72 -4.41 18.01
C GLU A 40 -10.97 -4.64 16.69
N LEU A 41 -10.56 -3.57 16.00
CA LEU A 41 -9.76 -3.68 14.78
C LEU A 41 -8.26 -3.81 15.07
N SER A 42 -7.81 -3.23 16.18
CA SER A 42 -6.42 -3.21 16.62
C SER A 42 -6.02 -4.55 17.18
N LEU A 43 -5.82 -5.52 16.28
CA LEU A 43 -5.12 -6.76 16.56
C LEU A 43 -4.27 -7.11 15.34
N GLU A 44 -2.96 -7.02 15.57
CA GLU A 44 -1.82 -7.53 14.80
C GLU A 44 -1.08 -6.50 13.93
N ASP A 45 0.19 -6.29 14.28
CA ASP A 45 1.20 -5.48 13.59
C ASP A 45 1.18 -5.77 12.07
N THR A 46 0.53 -4.86 11.34
CA THR A 46 0.36 -4.89 9.88
C THR A 46 1.73 -4.93 9.19
N GLY A 47 2.71 -4.24 9.78
CA GLY A 47 4.11 -4.26 9.38
C GLY A 47 4.66 -5.68 9.43
N LYS A 48 4.62 -6.35 10.59
CA LYS A 48 5.14 -7.72 10.73
C LYS A 48 4.45 -8.77 9.86
N LYS A 49 3.15 -8.63 9.57
CA LYS A 49 2.41 -9.63 8.77
C LYS A 49 2.54 -9.43 7.25
N ILE A 50 2.63 -8.19 6.77
CA ILE A 50 2.79 -7.90 5.33
C ILE A 50 4.28 -7.87 4.94
N MET A 51 5.18 -7.51 5.86
CA MET A 51 6.62 -7.54 5.59
C MET A 51 7.06 -8.94 5.16
N ILE A 52 7.63 -8.98 3.97
CA ILE A 52 8.44 -10.07 3.52
C ILE A 52 9.84 -9.82 4.04
N ASP A 53 10.44 -10.81 4.70
CA ASP A 53 11.88 -10.81 4.91
C ASP A 53 12.59 -10.86 3.55
N MET A 54 13.11 -9.71 3.13
CA MET A 54 13.86 -9.51 1.88
C MET A 54 15.35 -9.55 2.22
N ASN A 55 15.86 -10.72 2.62
CA ASN A 55 17.28 -10.96 2.84
C ASN A 55 18.07 -11.23 1.56
N ASP A 56 17.39 -11.40 0.41
CA ASP A 56 18.04 -11.71 -0.86
C ASP A 56 18.07 -10.50 -1.80
N GLU A 57 19.19 -10.35 -2.48
CA GLU A 57 19.41 -9.35 -3.51
C GLU A 57 18.54 -9.63 -4.75
N CYS A 58 17.88 -8.58 -5.26
CA CYS A 58 17.06 -8.55 -6.48
C CYS A 58 15.73 -9.35 -6.49
N GLN A 59 14.83 -9.01 -5.56
CA GLN A 59 13.39 -9.34 -5.63
C GLN A 59 12.55 -8.17 -6.17
N MET A 60 13.03 -7.49 -7.22
CA MET A 60 12.38 -6.33 -7.83
C MET A 60 10.90 -6.59 -8.15
N ASP A 61 10.56 -7.74 -8.73
CA ASP A 61 9.18 -8.05 -9.12
C ASP A 61 8.28 -8.29 -7.90
N ILE A 62 8.85 -8.84 -6.82
CA ILE A 62 8.12 -8.99 -5.56
C ILE A 62 7.85 -7.59 -4.99
N ALA A 63 8.86 -6.72 -4.91
CA ALA A 63 8.68 -5.38 -4.39
C ALA A 63 7.68 -4.55 -5.22
N LYS A 64 7.78 -4.58 -6.56
CA LYS A 64 6.79 -3.96 -7.46
C LYS A 64 5.39 -4.51 -7.23
N THR A 65 5.25 -5.83 -7.21
CA THR A 65 3.96 -6.48 -7.00
C THR A 65 3.37 -6.08 -5.65
N VAL A 66 4.16 -6.09 -4.58
CA VAL A 66 3.68 -5.70 -3.26
C VAL A 66 3.25 -4.23 -3.22
N VAL A 67 4.04 -3.31 -3.77
CA VAL A 67 3.66 -1.90 -3.84
C VAL A 67 2.36 -1.72 -4.63
N LYS A 68 2.26 -2.33 -5.83
CA LYS A 68 1.06 -2.27 -6.66
C LYS A 68 -0.17 -2.82 -5.94
N GLU A 69 -0.05 -4.01 -5.35
CA GLU A 69 -1.15 -4.67 -4.64
C GLU A 69 -1.63 -3.84 -3.45
N ILE A 70 -0.73 -3.28 -2.64
CA ILE A 70 -1.10 -2.41 -1.51
C ILE A 70 -1.83 -1.17 -2.02
N LEU A 71 -1.28 -0.46 -3.02
CA LEU A 71 -1.91 0.75 -3.57
C LEU A 71 -3.31 0.45 -4.14
N GLN A 72 -3.47 -0.65 -4.87
CA GLN A 72 -4.76 -1.08 -5.42
C GLN A 72 -5.76 -1.40 -4.32
N HIS A 73 -5.37 -2.10 -3.26
CA HIS A 73 -6.29 -2.39 -2.17
C HIS A 73 -6.66 -1.14 -1.35
N ILE A 74 -5.73 -0.18 -1.18
CA ILE A 74 -6.05 1.13 -0.59
C ILE A 74 -7.12 1.81 -1.44
N ASP A 75 -6.91 1.93 -2.75
CA ASP A 75 -7.87 2.54 -3.68
C ASP A 75 -9.25 1.87 -3.59
N LEU A 76 -9.30 0.53 -3.54
CA LEU A 76 -10.53 -0.24 -3.38
C LEU A 76 -11.23 0.00 -2.04
N ILE A 77 -10.50 0.19 -0.94
CA ILE A 77 -11.12 0.57 0.35
C ILE A 77 -11.84 1.89 0.20
N PHE A 78 -11.18 2.91 -0.34
CA PHE A 78 -11.75 4.27 -0.45
C PHE A 78 -12.85 4.41 -1.52
N ARG A 79 -12.99 3.44 -2.42
CA ARG A 79 -14.13 3.33 -3.34
C ARG A 79 -15.40 2.74 -2.73
N GLN A 80 -15.35 2.22 -1.50
CA GLN A 80 -16.54 1.73 -0.82
C GLN A 80 -17.49 2.89 -0.44
N ASN A 81 -18.62 2.57 0.21
CA ASN A 81 -19.58 3.57 0.64
C ASN A 81 -18.92 4.64 1.52
N HIS A 82 -18.81 5.86 0.97
CA HIS A 82 -18.14 7.00 1.56
C HIS A 82 -19.11 8.04 2.13
N THR A 83 -20.39 7.72 2.38
CA THR A 83 -21.39 8.68 2.88
C THR A 83 -20.95 9.37 4.18
N GLU A 84 -20.32 8.63 5.10
CA GLU A 84 -19.81 9.13 6.38
C GLU A 84 -18.29 9.35 6.37
N LEU A 85 -17.64 9.17 5.21
CA LEU A 85 -16.21 9.35 5.06
C LEU A 85 -15.89 10.84 4.96
N VAL A 86 -15.33 11.40 6.02
CA VAL A 86 -14.94 12.81 6.08
C VAL A 86 -13.56 13.01 5.48
N TRP A 87 -13.50 13.76 4.37
CA TRP A 87 -12.29 14.31 3.74
C TRP A 87 -12.52 15.80 3.46
N HIS A 88 -11.44 16.58 3.43
CA HIS A 88 -11.46 17.93 2.86
C HIS A 88 -11.90 17.89 1.39
N GLU A 89 -12.63 18.92 0.95
CA GLU A 89 -13.20 18.97 -0.40
C GLU A 89 -12.14 18.72 -1.48
N GLY A 90 -12.47 17.90 -2.48
CA GLY A 90 -11.55 17.50 -3.55
C GLY A 90 -10.46 16.49 -3.16
N SER A 91 -10.10 16.39 -1.88
CA SER A 91 -8.94 15.59 -1.43
C SER A 91 -9.08 14.10 -1.70
N LEU A 92 -10.30 13.54 -1.61
CA LEU A 92 -10.53 12.12 -1.93
C LEU A 92 -10.33 11.82 -3.43
N ARG A 93 -10.76 12.75 -4.30
CA ARG A 93 -10.53 12.64 -5.75
C ARG A 93 -9.04 12.70 -6.06
N ASP A 94 -8.33 13.66 -5.47
CA ASP A 94 -6.89 13.83 -5.66
C ASP A 94 -6.11 12.62 -5.13
N PHE A 95 -6.58 12.02 -4.04
CA PHE A 95 -6.02 10.78 -3.52
C PHE A 95 -6.17 9.62 -4.50
N HIS A 96 -7.36 9.41 -5.07
CA HIS A 96 -7.56 8.38 -6.11
C HIS A 96 -6.69 8.62 -7.35
N ILE A 97 -6.56 9.87 -7.80
CA ILE A 97 -5.70 10.25 -8.92
C ILE A 97 -4.24 9.97 -8.59
N GLY A 98 -3.78 10.36 -7.41
CA GLY A 98 -2.40 10.16 -6.96
C GLY A 98 -2.04 8.68 -6.81
N LEU A 99 -2.97 7.85 -6.32
CA LEU A 99 -2.79 6.39 -6.25
C LEU A 99 -2.69 5.76 -7.65
N ASP A 100 -3.60 6.10 -8.56
CA ASP A 100 -3.60 5.61 -9.95
C ASP A 100 -2.30 6.01 -10.69
N GLN A 101 -1.86 7.26 -10.54
CA GLN A 101 -0.59 7.72 -11.08
C GLN A 101 0.61 6.93 -10.53
N GLN A 102 0.65 6.69 -9.22
CA GLN A 102 1.72 5.92 -8.60
C GLN A 102 1.71 4.46 -9.06
N ILE A 103 0.54 3.83 -9.22
CA ILE A 103 0.41 2.47 -9.77
C ILE A 103 0.99 2.42 -11.19
N LYS A 104 0.62 3.36 -12.06
CA LYS A 104 1.15 3.44 -13.43
C LYS A 104 2.67 3.61 -13.43
N MET A 105 3.23 4.43 -12.53
CA MET A 105 4.68 4.55 -12.39
C MET A 105 5.34 3.22 -12.01
N VAL A 106 4.74 2.45 -11.09
CA VAL A 106 5.25 1.11 -10.71
C VAL A 106 5.21 0.14 -11.88
N GLU A 107 4.16 0.19 -12.71
CA GLU A 107 4.02 -0.66 -13.90
C GLU A 107 5.07 -0.35 -14.97
N THR A 108 5.44 0.92 -15.14
CA THR A 108 6.50 1.31 -16.09
C THR A 108 7.91 0.93 -15.63
N TRP A 109 8.05 0.46 -14.39
CA TRP A 109 9.35 0.05 -13.87
C TRP A 109 9.79 -1.24 -14.56
N GLY A 110 10.81 -1.15 -15.42
CA GLY A 110 11.55 -2.30 -15.93
C GLY A 110 10.68 -3.27 -16.73
N ASN A 111 10.13 -2.80 -17.85
CA ASN A 111 9.43 -3.58 -18.89
C ASN A 111 10.37 -4.61 -19.57
N ALA A 112 10.90 -5.56 -18.80
CA ALA A 112 11.30 -6.84 -19.33
C ALA A 112 10.25 -7.83 -18.86
N GLU A 113 9.34 -8.19 -19.76
CA GLU A 113 8.46 -9.34 -19.61
C GLU A 113 9.33 -10.54 -19.23
N LEU A 114 9.23 -10.95 -17.97
CA LEU A 114 9.70 -12.25 -17.54
C LEU A 114 8.47 -13.03 -17.12
N GLU A 115 7.84 -13.62 -18.14
CA GLU A 115 7.07 -14.84 -17.94
C GLU A 115 7.97 -15.84 -17.20
N GLN A 116 7.76 -16.02 -15.90
CA GLN A 116 8.43 -17.08 -15.15
C GLN A 116 7.43 -17.99 -14.44
N VAL A 117 7.26 -19.14 -15.09
CA VAL A 117 7.15 -20.51 -14.56
C VAL A 117 6.49 -20.64 -13.19
N ILE A 118 5.36 -21.34 -13.21
CA ILE A 118 4.37 -21.53 -12.14
C ILE A 118 4.94 -22.27 -10.89
N THR A 119 6.19 -22.76 -10.90
CA THR A 119 6.73 -23.69 -9.89
C THR A 119 7.98 -23.25 -9.11
N SER A 120 8.45 -22.00 -9.22
CA SER A 120 9.60 -21.52 -8.43
C SER A 120 9.23 -21.17 -6.96
N PRO A 121 10.10 -21.43 -5.95
CA PRO A 121 9.94 -20.96 -4.57
C PRO A 121 9.67 -19.44 -4.46
N ARG A 122 10.21 -18.65 -5.39
CA ARG A 122 9.96 -17.19 -5.53
C ARG A 122 8.47 -16.90 -5.77
N ASN A 123 7.82 -17.68 -6.64
CA ASN A 123 6.40 -17.53 -6.96
C ASN A 123 5.53 -17.90 -5.73
N ARG A 124 5.89 -18.97 -5.00
CA ARG A 124 5.21 -19.34 -3.75
C ARG A 124 5.28 -18.23 -2.70
N LYS A 125 6.46 -17.63 -2.49
CA LYS A 125 6.66 -16.51 -1.56
C LYS A 125 5.77 -15.32 -1.95
N LEU A 126 5.73 -14.97 -3.24
CA LEU A 126 4.90 -13.90 -3.76
C LEU A 126 3.39 -14.16 -3.57
N GLN A 127 2.93 -15.36 -3.89
CA GLN A 127 1.53 -15.77 -3.69
C GLN A 127 1.10 -15.68 -2.22
N LEU A 128 1.94 -16.17 -1.30
CA LEU A 128 1.67 -16.06 0.13
C LEU A 128 1.59 -14.60 0.58
N THR A 129 2.43 -13.73 0.04
CA THR A 129 2.35 -12.29 0.34
C THR A 129 1.07 -11.67 -0.20
N ARG A 130 0.70 -11.92 -1.46
CA ARG A 130 -0.56 -11.44 -2.03
C ARG A 130 -1.76 -11.85 -1.17
N LEU A 131 -1.79 -13.11 -0.71
CA LEU A 131 -2.81 -13.60 0.20
C LEU A 131 -2.83 -12.87 1.55
N ARG A 132 -1.66 -12.54 2.11
CA ARG A 132 -1.54 -11.76 3.36
C ARG A 132 -2.05 -10.33 3.18
N ILE A 133 -1.67 -9.66 2.08
CA ILE A 133 -2.16 -8.31 1.71
C ILE A 133 -3.67 -8.35 1.57
N LYS A 134 -4.19 -9.26 0.74
CA LYS A 134 -5.63 -9.41 0.52
C LYS A 134 -6.40 -9.64 1.82
N ARG A 135 -5.91 -10.54 2.69
CA ARG A 135 -6.55 -10.83 3.97
C ARG A 135 -6.56 -9.61 4.90
N TYR A 136 -5.48 -8.84 4.91
CA TYR A 136 -5.41 -7.61 5.69
C TYR A 136 -6.46 -6.60 5.23
N PHE A 137 -6.51 -6.27 3.93
CA PHE A 137 -7.48 -5.32 3.40
C PHE A 137 -8.92 -5.84 3.44
N GLN A 138 -9.12 -7.16 3.34
CA GLN A 138 -10.43 -7.77 3.57
C GLN A 138 -10.91 -7.52 4.99
N ARG A 139 -10.06 -7.66 6.02
CA ARG A 139 -10.42 -7.34 7.41
C ARG A 139 -10.83 -5.87 7.58
N LEU A 140 -10.15 -4.93 6.90
CA LEU A 140 -10.54 -3.52 6.91
C LEU A 140 -11.90 -3.31 6.24
N SER A 141 -12.12 -3.95 5.08
CA SER A 141 -13.40 -3.88 4.37
C SER A 141 -14.55 -4.46 5.20
N ASP A 142 -14.33 -5.60 5.85
CA ASP A 142 -15.32 -6.26 6.68
C ASP A 142 -15.63 -5.42 7.93
N PHE A 143 -14.60 -4.79 8.52
CA PHE A 143 -14.79 -3.85 9.62
C PHE A 143 -15.66 -2.66 9.22
N LEU A 144 -15.41 -2.04 8.06
CA LEU A 144 -16.27 -0.96 7.53
C LEU A 144 -17.71 -1.43 7.39
N LYS A 145 -17.95 -2.59 6.76
CA LYS A 145 -19.29 -3.16 6.58
C LYS A 145 -20.00 -3.44 7.90
N ASN A 146 -19.30 -4.11 8.83
CA ASN A 146 -19.84 -4.47 10.14
C ASN A 146 -20.20 -3.23 10.98
N LYS A 147 -19.43 -2.15 10.82
CA LYS A 147 -19.69 -0.84 11.45
C LYS A 147 -20.54 0.09 10.60
N LYS A 148 -21.19 -0.44 9.57
CA LYS A 148 -22.11 0.26 8.65
C LYS A 148 -21.51 1.54 8.09
N TYR A 149 -20.21 1.51 7.77
CA TYR A 149 -19.45 2.64 7.22
C TYR A 149 -19.49 3.90 8.10
N SER A 150 -19.75 3.79 9.40
CA SER A 150 -19.82 4.95 10.31
C SER A 150 -18.53 5.79 10.32
N LEU A 151 -18.65 7.07 10.71
CA LEU A 151 -17.51 7.98 10.85
C LEU A 151 -16.38 7.37 11.69
N CYS A 152 -16.70 6.74 12.82
CA CYS A 152 -15.69 6.05 13.64
C CYS A 152 -14.96 4.96 12.86
N ALA A 153 -15.68 4.17 12.06
CA ALA A 153 -15.07 3.10 11.28
C ALA A 153 -14.07 3.65 10.26
N TRP A 154 -14.43 4.75 9.60
CA TRP A 154 -13.57 5.44 8.65
C TRP A 154 -12.34 6.08 9.29
N GLU A 155 -12.49 6.75 10.44
CA GLU A 155 -11.34 7.29 11.19
C GLU A 155 -10.34 6.18 11.55
N ILE A 156 -10.83 5.06 12.07
CA ILE A 156 -9.99 3.92 12.43
C ILE A 156 -9.30 3.33 11.20
N VAL A 157 -10.02 3.15 10.08
CA VAL A 157 -9.44 2.57 8.84
C VAL A 157 -8.38 3.48 8.23
N LYS A 158 -8.56 4.80 8.24
CA LYS A 158 -7.51 5.73 7.80
C LYS A 158 -6.23 5.55 8.62
N ILE A 159 -6.36 5.43 9.95
CA ILE A 159 -5.23 5.19 10.87
C ILE A 159 -4.56 3.84 10.58
N GLN A 160 -5.34 2.78 10.30
CA GLN A 160 -4.76 1.46 9.96
C GLN A 160 -4.00 1.48 8.62
N ILE A 161 -4.45 2.28 7.65
CA ILE A 161 -3.85 2.37 6.31
C ILE A 161 -2.57 3.22 6.32
N GLU A 162 -2.45 4.22 7.19
CA GLU A 162 -1.29 5.13 7.22
C GLU A 162 0.08 4.39 7.28
N PRO A 163 0.29 3.38 8.15
CA PRO A 163 1.53 2.58 8.14
C PRO A 163 1.83 1.85 6.83
N CYS A 164 0.83 1.57 5.98
CA CYS A 164 1.06 0.94 4.68
C CYS A 164 1.95 1.82 3.77
N PHE A 165 1.89 3.15 3.90
CA PHE A 165 2.74 4.05 3.14
C PHE A 165 4.21 3.95 3.55
N GLN A 166 4.50 3.71 4.84
CA GLN A 166 5.85 3.43 5.31
C GLN A 166 6.37 2.11 4.74
N LEU A 167 5.50 1.09 4.70
CA LEU A 167 5.83 -0.19 4.10
C LEU A 167 6.12 -0.05 2.59
N ILE A 168 5.32 0.73 1.86
CA ILE A 168 5.59 1.02 0.44
C ILE A 168 6.96 1.67 0.27
N ASN A 169 7.34 2.67 1.09
CA ASN A 169 8.68 3.27 1.04
C ASN A 169 9.77 2.22 1.23
N HIS A 170 9.61 1.33 2.22
CA HIS A 170 10.56 0.25 2.50
C HIS A 170 10.76 -0.70 1.30
N TYR A 171 9.69 -1.01 0.56
CA TYR A 171 9.79 -1.79 -0.68
C TYR A 171 10.42 -0.97 -1.82
N ILE A 172 10.02 0.29 -2.03
CA ILE A 172 10.60 1.15 -3.08
C ILE A 172 12.11 1.32 -2.90
N GLN A 173 12.58 1.50 -1.65
CA GLN A 173 14.00 1.68 -1.32
C GLN A 173 14.85 0.43 -1.61
N ARG A 174 14.28 -0.76 -1.47
CA ARG A 174 14.98 -2.03 -1.73
C ARG A 174 15.10 -2.40 -3.19
N ILE A 175 14.43 -1.67 -4.08
CA ILE A 175 14.55 -1.99 -5.48
C ILE A 175 15.87 -1.37 -5.97
N PRO A 176 16.80 -2.18 -6.52
CA PRO A 176 18.16 -1.75 -6.77
C PRO A 176 18.22 -0.51 -7.67
N SER A 177 18.95 0.49 -7.21
CA SER A 177 19.46 1.58 -8.03
C SER A 177 20.60 1.06 -8.92
N LYS A 178 20.22 0.41 -10.04
CA LYS A 178 21.02 -0.35 -11.01
C LYS A 178 21.37 -1.79 -10.62
N LEU A 179 21.25 -2.68 -11.61
CA LEU A 179 22.15 -3.82 -11.80
C LEU A 179 23.58 -3.33 -11.55
N GLY A 180 24.19 -3.80 -10.47
CA GLY A 180 25.64 -3.89 -10.42
C GLY A 180 26.07 -4.62 -11.69
N TYR A 181 26.87 -3.93 -12.49
CA TYR A 181 27.65 -4.43 -13.60
C TYR A 181 27.58 -5.96 -13.80
N LEU A 182 27.04 -6.40 -14.94
CA LEU A 182 27.72 -7.45 -15.67
C LEU A 182 29.10 -6.83 -16.01
N VAL A 183 30.06 -7.04 -15.12
CA VAL A 183 31.47 -6.92 -15.47
C VAL A 183 31.70 -8.03 -16.49
N LEU A 184 32.15 -7.60 -17.67
CA LEU A 184 32.52 -8.41 -18.82
C LEU A 184 33.38 -9.62 -18.42
#